data_AF-A0A7Y4TET5-F1
#
_entry.id   AF-A0A7Y4TET5-F1
#
_cell.length_a   1.000
_cell.length_b   1.000
_cell.length_c   1.000
_cell.angle_alpha   90.00
_cell.angle_beta   90.00
_cell.angle_gamma   90.00
#
_symmetry.space_group_name_H-M   'P 1'
#
loop_
_entity.id
_entity.type
_entity.pdbx_description
1 polymer ?
#
loop_
_entity_poly.entity_id
_entity_poly.type
_entity_poly.pdbx_seq_one_letter_code
_entity_poly.pdbx_strand_id
1 'polypeptide(L)'
;MDAEFWRRRWEANEIGFHEGAPNALLVAHHAALALATGSRIFLPLCGKTRDIGWWLAQGHRVVGSEWSRLAVEQLFAELAIDPVVSDLGGVTRFRAGTLDILQGDVFDVSATMLGRVDAVYDR
;
A
#
# COMPACT_ATOMS: atom_id res chain seq x y z
N MET A 1 0.48 26.60 -10.04
CA MET A 1 0.98 25.63 -9.03
C MET A 1 2.45 25.43 -9.32
N ASP A 2 3.31 25.78 -8.37
CA ASP A 2 4.74 25.91 -8.60
C ASP A 2 5.44 24.54 -8.47
N ALA A 3 5.95 24.03 -9.58
CA ALA A 3 6.63 22.73 -9.65
C ALA A 3 7.94 22.73 -8.84
N GLU A 4 8.55 23.89 -8.65
CA GLU A 4 9.79 24.05 -7.92
C GLU A 4 9.60 23.93 -6.39
N PHE A 5 8.41 24.30 -5.89
CA PHE A 5 8.00 24.10 -4.50
C PHE A 5 7.89 22.61 -4.14
N TRP A 6 7.29 21.80 -5.02
CA TRP A 6 7.19 20.35 -4.82
C TRP A 6 8.54 19.66 -4.95
N ARG A 7 9.35 20.05 -5.93
CA ARG A 7 10.70 19.51 -6.14
C ARG A 7 11.61 19.77 -4.93
N ARG A 8 11.58 20.97 -4.34
CA ARG A 8 12.30 21.28 -3.09
C ARG A 8 11.78 20.50 -1.89
N ARG A 9 10.48 20.27 -1.78
CA ARG A 9 9.91 19.42 -0.70
C ARG A 9 10.29 17.95 -0.83
N TRP A 10 10.40 17.45 -2.06
CA TRP A 10 10.88 16.09 -2.34
C TRP A 10 12.38 15.94 -2.09
N GLU A 11 13.19 16.93 -2.46
CA GLU A 11 14.65 16.94 -2.22
C GLU A 11 15.02 17.15 -0.74
N ALA A 12 14.23 17.91 0.02
CA ALA A 12 14.44 18.17 1.44
C ALA A 12 13.86 17.08 2.36
N ASN A 13 13.14 16.09 1.82
CA ASN A 13 12.38 15.09 2.59
C ASN A 13 11.37 15.72 3.58
N GLU A 14 11.03 17.00 3.40
CA GLU A 14 10.10 17.79 4.22
C GLU A 14 8.70 17.78 3.61
N ILE A 15 8.14 16.59 3.56
CA ILE A 15 6.75 16.36 3.15
C ILE A 15 5.94 16.14 4.43
N GLY A 16 5.32 17.21 4.93
CA GLY A 16 4.52 17.28 6.16
C GLY A 16 3.23 16.44 6.20
N PHE A 17 3.16 15.39 5.38
CA PHE A 17 2.19 14.29 5.46
C PHE A 17 2.85 12.96 5.90
N HIS A 18 4.15 12.98 6.21
CA HIS A 18 4.88 11.86 6.79
C HIS A 18 4.86 11.90 8.31
N GLU A 19 3.81 11.36 8.91
CA GLU A 19 4.03 10.72 10.21
C GLU A 19 4.98 9.56 9.98
N GLY A 20 6.09 9.53 10.70
CA GLY A 20 7.03 8.41 10.71
C GLY A 20 6.44 7.10 11.24
N ALA A 21 5.13 7.01 11.38
CA ALA A 21 4.37 5.97 12.06
C ALA A 21 3.13 5.59 11.23
N PRO A 22 2.57 4.39 11.43
CA PRO A 22 1.24 4.05 10.93
C PRO A 22 0.17 4.97 11.53
N ASN A 23 -1.00 5.03 10.90
CA ASN A 23 -2.15 5.78 11.37
C ASN A 23 -2.49 5.40 12.82
N ALA A 24 -2.58 6.39 13.72
CA ALA A 24 -2.82 6.16 15.13
C ALA A 24 -4.17 5.48 15.42
N LEU A 25 -5.21 5.77 14.63
CA LEU A 25 -6.53 5.14 14.75
C LEU A 25 -6.51 3.68 14.31
N LEU A 26 -5.74 3.35 13.27
CA LEU A 26 -5.49 1.95 12.91
C LEU A 26 -4.88 1.21 14.09
N VAL A 27 -3.78 1.73 14.64
CA VAL A 27 -3.09 1.11 15.78
C VAL A 27 -4.05 0.94 16.97
N ALA A 28 -4.84 1.98 17.28
CA ALA A 28 -5.75 1.98 18.42
C ALA A 28 -6.97 1.05 18.25
N HIS A 29 -7.47 0.86 17.03
CA HIS A 29 -8.78 0.23 16.81
C HIS A 29 -8.75 -1.06 15.99
N HIS A 30 -7.63 -1.47 15.40
CA HIS A 30 -7.55 -2.69 14.59
C HIS A 30 -8.08 -3.95 15.32
N ALA A 31 -7.88 -4.03 16.64
CA ALA A 31 -8.28 -5.18 17.44
C ALA A 31 -9.81 -5.43 17.41
N ALA A 32 -10.60 -4.37 17.22
CA ALA A 32 -12.06 -4.47 17.10
C ALA A 32 -12.51 -5.18 15.81
N LEU A 33 -11.63 -5.28 14.80
CA LEU A 33 -11.90 -6.02 13.57
C LEU A 33 -11.83 -7.55 13.78
N ALA A 34 -11.24 -8.01 14.88
CA ALA A 34 -11.12 -9.43 15.25
C ALA A 34 -10.60 -10.32 14.10
N LEU A 35 -9.68 -9.79 13.29
CA LEU A 35 -9.11 -10.50 12.14
C LEU A 35 -8.17 -11.60 12.62
N ALA A 36 -8.28 -12.78 12.01
CA ALA A 36 -7.34 -13.85 12.25
C ALA A 36 -5.96 -13.50 11.67
N THR A 37 -4.90 -14.03 12.27
CA THR A 37 -3.57 -13.98 11.66
C THR A 37 -3.61 -14.58 10.27
N GLY A 38 -2.96 -13.93 9.30
CA GLY A 38 -2.99 -14.32 7.90
C GLY A 38 -4.23 -13.86 7.12
N SER A 39 -5.21 -13.19 7.75
CA SER A 39 -6.27 -12.49 7.03
C SER A 39 -5.70 -11.53 5.99
N ARG A 40 -6.36 -11.43 4.84
CA ARG A 40 -5.93 -10.59 3.72
C ARG A 40 -6.70 -9.27 3.70
N ILE A 41 -5.97 -8.17 3.76
CA ILE A 41 -6.52 -6.83 3.91
C ILE A 41 -6.32 -6.07 2.60
N PHE A 42 -7.40 -5.51 2.07
CA PHE A 42 -7.36 -4.65 0.90
C PHE A 42 -7.21 -3.19 1.31
N LEU A 43 -6.21 -2.50 0.73
CA LEU A 43 -6.02 -1.06 0.88
C LEU A 43 -6.20 -0.40 -0.50
N PRO A 44 -7.39 0.14 -0.81
CA PRO A 44 -7.57 0.88 -2.06
C PRO A 44 -6.79 2.19 -2.01
N LEU A 45 -6.25 2.60 -3.16
CA LEU A 45 -5.53 3.89 -3.33
C LEU A 45 -4.42 4.07 -2.29
N CYS A 46 -3.65 3.01 -2.05
CA CYS A 46 -2.80 2.91 -0.86
C CYS A 46 -1.58 3.84 -0.87
N GLY A 47 -1.23 4.43 -2.02
CA GLY A 47 0.00 5.16 -2.20
C GLY A 47 1.19 4.35 -1.70
N LYS A 48 1.93 4.95 -0.77
CA LYS A 48 3.01 4.30 -0.02
C LYS A 48 2.78 4.35 1.49
N THR A 49 1.54 4.14 1.92
CA THR A 49 1.20 4.22 3.35
C THR A 49 2.03 3.27 4.21
N ARG A 50 2.45 3.74 5.40
CA ARG A 50 3.15 2.93 6.40
C ARG A 50 2.25 1.89 7.06
N ASP A 51 0.93 2.05 6.91
CA ASP A 51 -0.07 1.11 7.41
C ASP A 51 0.12 -0.28 6.80
N ILE A 52 0.62 -0.36 5.56
CA ILE A 52 0.98 -1.63 4.91
C ILE A 52 2.04 -2.38 5.73
N GLY A 53 3.15 -1.72 6.06
CA GLY A 53 4.21 -2.31 6.87
C GLY A 53 3.73 -2.74 8.26
N TRP A 54 2.85 -1.95 8.86
CA TRP A 54 2.25 -2.27 10.16
C TRP A 54 1.35 -3.52 10.08
N TRP A 55 0.46 -3.62 9.09
CA TRP A 55 -0.39 -4.80 8.87
C TRP A 55 0.43 -6.06 8.63
N LEU A 56 1.50 -5.97 7.83
CA LEU A 56 2.43 -7.08 7.60
C LEU A 56 3.12 -7.51 8.90
N ALA A 57 3.56 -6.57 9.73
CA ALA A 57 4.19 -6.85 11.03
C ALA A 57 3.24 -7.51 12.03
N GLN A 58 1.92 -7.27 11.93
CA GLN A 58 0.90 -7.99 12.70
C GLN A 58 0.59 -9.40 12.16
N GLY A 59 1.27 -9.84 11.10
CA GLY A 59 1.11 -11.17 10.51
C GLY A 59 -0.07 -11.29 9.53
N HIS A 60 -0.59 -10.16 9.05
CA HIS A 60 -1.62 -10.15 8.00
C HIS A 60 -0.99 -10.18 6.60
N ARG A 61 -1.84 -10.49 5.62
CA ARG A 61 -1.51 -10.36 4.19
C ARG A 61 -2.10 -9.06 3.70
N VAL A 62 -1.40 -8.39 2.80
CA VAL A 62 -1.85 -7.10 2.27
C VAL A 62 -1.97 -7.17 0.75
N VAL A 63 -3.08 -6.66 0.23
CA VAL A 63 -3.21 -6.31 -1.17
C VAL A 63 -3.58 -4.83 -1.27
N GLY A 64 -2.85 -4.07 -2.08
CA GLY A 64 -3.15 -2.65 -2.33
C GLY A 64 -3.47 -2.41 -3.81
N SER A 65 -4.20 -1.33 -4.10
CA SER A 65 -4.27 -0.77 -5.45
C SER A 65 -3.72 0.65 -5.46
N GLU A 66 -2.93 0.99 -6.45
CA GLU A 66 -2.33 2.32 -6.55
C GLU A 66 -2.08 2.69 -8.01
N TRP A 67 -2.38 3.93 -8.39
CA TRP A 67 -2.17 4.38 -9.77
C TRP A 67 -0.70 4.73 -10.03
N SER A 68 -0.06 5.44 -9.10
CA SER A 68 1.30 5.95 -9.22
C SER A 68 2.34 4.84 -9.07
N ARG A 69 2.94 4.42 -10.19
CA ARG A 69 4.09 3.50 -10.18
C ARG A 69 5.23 3.98 -9.29
N LEU A 70 5.50 5.28 -9.27
CA LEU A 70 6.52 5.88 -8.40
C LEU A 70 6.23 5.61 -6.92
N ALA A 71 4.96 5.73 -6.48
CA ALA A 71 4.59 5.46 -5.10
C ALA A 71 4.76 3.97 -4.76
N VAL A 72 4.39 3.07 -5.68
CA VAL A 72 4.58 1.62 -5.52
C VAL A 72 6.06 1.28 -5.39
N GLU A 73 6.92 1.78 -6.28
CA GLU A 73 8.36 1.53 -6.23
C GLU A 73 8.99 2.08 -4.93
N GLN A 74 8.58 3.27 -4.49
CA GLN A 74 9.02 3.83 -3.21
C GLN A 74 8.55 3.00 -2.01
N LEU A 75 7.32 2.48 -2.02
CA LEU A 75 6.81 1.60 -0.97
C LEU A 75 7.70 0.36 -0.81
N PHE A 76 8.01 -0.34 -1.90
CA PHE A 76 8.88 -1.52 -1.86
C PHE A 76 10.31 -1.18 -1.42
N ALA A 77 10.84 -0.05 -1.88
CA ALA A 77 12.15 0.46 -1.44
C ALA A 77 12.17 0.79 0.07
N GLU A 78 11.14 1.46 0.60
CA GLU A 78 11.02 1.79 2.02
C GLU A 78 10.84 0.54 2.90
N LEU A 79 10.19 -0.50 2.38
CA LEU A 79 10.09 -1.80 3.05
C LEU A 79 11.38 -2.63 2.93
N ALA A 80 12.33 -2.22 2.08
CA ALA A 80 13.55 -2.96 1.74
C ALA A 80 13.26 -4.38 1.21
N ILE A 81 12.27 -4.51 0.32
CA ILE A 81 11.87 -5.80 -0.28
C ILE A 81 11.80 -5.65 -1.80
N ASP A 82 12.42 -6.57 -2.53
CA ASP A 82 12.36 -6.61 -3.99
C ASP A 82 11.10 -7.37 -4.47
N PRO A 83 10.21 -6.73 -5.25
CA PRO A 83 9.03 -7.39 -5.79
C PRO A 83 9.30 -8.12 -7.11
N VAL A 84 8.59 -9.23 -7.30
CA VAL A 84 8.37 -9.80 -8.63
C VAL A 84 7.28 -9.00 -9.32
N VAL A 85 7.57 -8.49 -10.53
CA VAL A 85 6.65 -7.65 -11.31
C VAL A 85 6.04 -8.47 -12.45
N SER A 86 4.72 -8.42 -12.60
CA SER A 86 3.98 -9.13 -13.67
C SER A 86 2.82 -8.29 -14.18
N ASP A 87 2.62 -8.24 -15.51
CA ASP A 87 1.42 -7.65 -16.11
C ASP A 87 0.20 -8.58 -15.95
N LEU A 88 -0.96 -7.99 -15.62
CA LEU A 88 -2.25 -8.67 -15.48
C LEU A 88 -3.28 -8.07 -16.44
N GLY A 89 -2.90 -7.75 -17.68
CA GLY A 89 -3.81 -7.21 -18.69
C GLY A 89 -4.14 -5.74 -18.45
N GLY A 90 -3.13 -4.89 -18.30
CA GLY A 90 -3.27 -3.44 -18.10
C GLY A 90 -3.09 -2.98 -16.66
N VAL A 91 -3.16 -3.92 -15.70
CA VAL A 91 -2.75 -3.70 -14.29
C VAL A 91 -1.43 -4.40 -14.05
N THR A 92 -0.41 -3.68 -13.59
CA THR A 92 0.88 -4.26 -13.23
C THR A 92 0.88 -4.68 -11.77
N ARG A 93 1.11 -5.96 -11.48
CA ARG A 93 1.25 -6.45 -10.11
C ARG A 93 2.70 -6.45 -9.67
N PHE A 94 2.97 -5.84 -8.53
CA PHE A 94 4.21 -5.96 -7.76
C PHE A 94 3.94 -6.89 -6.58
N ARG A 95 4.67 -8.00 -6.47
CA ARG A 95 4.44 -9.02 -5.44
C ARG A 95 5.72 -9.37 -4.70
N ALA A 96 5.67 -9.36 -3.37
CA ALA A 96 6.70 -9.92 -2.53
C ALA A 96 6.11 -10.59 -1.27
N GLY A 97 6.32 -11.89 -1.11
CA GLY A 97 5.81 -12.65 0.04
C GLY A 97 4.30 -12.51 0.21
N THR A 98 3.87 -11.87 1.29
CA THR A 98 2.47 -11.62 1.67
C THR A 98 1.93 -10.24 1.26
N LEU A 99 2.70 -9.48 0.49
CA LEU A 99 2.32 -8.18 -0.07
C LEU A 99 2.11 -8.27 -1.59
N ASP A 100 0.94 -7.84 -2.05
CA ASP A 100 0.64 -7.59 -3.46
C ASP A 100 0.24 -6.11 -3.65
N ILE A 101 0.80 -5.40 -4.63
CA ILE A 101 0.33 -4.09 -5.04
C ILE A 101 -0.07 -4.14 -6.52
N LEU A 102 -1.33 -3.82 -6.79
CA LEU A 102 -1.91 -3.73 -8.12
C LEU A 102 -1.77 -2.29 -8.62
N GLN A 103 -0.74 -2.07 -9.44
CA GLN A 103 -0.42 -0.77 -10.01
C GLN A 103 -1.24 -0.54 -11.29
N GLY A 104 -2.10 0.47 -11.29
CA GLY A 104 -3.00 0.79 -12.40
C GLY A 104 -4.22 1.60 -11.97
N ASP A 105 -5.18 1.78 -12.86
CA ASP A 105 -6.48 2.32 -12.47
C ASP A 105 -7.20 1.32 -11.56
N VAL A 106 -7.70 1.79 -10.42
CA VAL A 106 -8.46 0.95 -9.48
C VAL A 106 -9.73 0.40 -10.13
N PHE A 107 -10.31 1.08 -11.11
CA PHE A 107 -11.49 0.60 -11.84
C PHE A 107 -11.19 -0.59 -12.76
N ASP A 108 -9.92 -0.79 -13.14
CA ASP A 108 -9.47 -1.95 -13.91
C ASP A 108 -9.12 -3.15 -13.01
N VAL A 109 -9.06 -2.96 -11.69
CA VAL A 109 -8.79 -4.04 -10.73
C VAL A 109 -10.02 -4.94 -10.59
N SER A 110 -9.94 -6.13 -11.19
CA SER A 110 -11.00 -7.13 -11.09
C SER A 110 -10.95 -7.94 -9.79
N ALA A 111 -12.09 -8.52 -9.40
CA ALA A 111 -12.18 -9.45 -8.28
C ALA A 111 -11.23 -10.66 -8.42
N THR A 112 -10.96 -11.10 -9.65
CA THR A 112 -10.02 -12.18 -9.93
C THR A 112 -8.57 -11.77 -9.65
N MET A 113 -8.18 -10.55 -10.02
CA MET A 113 -6.85 -10.01 -9.73
C MET A 113 -6.65 -9.78 -8.23
N LEU A 114 -7.66 -9.19 -7.57
CA LEU A 114 -7.66 -8.92 -6.14
C LEU A 114 -7.64 -10.23 -5.33
N GLY A 115 -8.44 -11.21 -5.73
CA GLY A 115 -8.71 -12.42 -4.98
C GLY A 115 -9.56 -12.16 -3.74
N ARG A 116 -9.74 -13.20 -2.90
CA ARG A 116 -10.50 -13.08 -1.65
C ARG A 116 -9.76 -12.19 -0.66
N VAL A 117 -10.48 -11.25 -0.05
CA VAL A 117 -10.01 -10.39 1.04
C VAL A 117 -10.97 -10.53 2.23
N ASP A 118 -10.45 -10.39 3.44
CA ASP A 118 -11.19 -10.52 4.69
C ASP A 118 -11.61 -9.15 5.26
N ALA A 119 -10.90 -8.09 4.89
CA ALA A 119 -11.21 -6.72 5.28
C ALA A 119 -10.77 -5.71 4.22
N VAL A 120 -11.38 -4.53 4.25
CA VAL A 120 -10.95 -3.34 3.52
C VAL A 120 -10.58 -2.27 4.55
N TYR A 121 -9.44 -1.63 4.37
CA TYR A 121 -8.98 -0.53 5.20
C TYR A 121 -8.63 0.66 4.32
N ASP A 122 -9.28 1.78 4.56
CA ASP A 122 -8.99 3.08 3.95
C ASP A 122 -8.78 4.10 5.07
N ARG A 123 -7.84 5.02 4.88
CA ARG A 123 -7.33 5.91 5.92
C ARG A 123 -8.25 7.10 6.20
#